data_AF-A0A926ATF2-F1
#
_entry.id   AF-A0A926ATF2-F1
#
_cell.length_a   1.000
_cell.length_b   1.000
_cell.length_c   1.000
_cell.angle_alpha   90.00
_cell.angle_beta   90.00
_cell.angle_gamma   90.00
#
_symmetry.space_group_name_H-M   'P 1'
#
loop_
_entity.id
_entity.type
_entity.pdbx_description
1 polymer ?
#
loop_
_entity_poly.entity_id
_entity_poly.type
_entity_poly.pdbx_seq_one_letter_code
_entity_poly.pdbx_strand_id
1 'polypeptide(L)' 'WDADYERQLFHFAANIVKQDFTEATWRAFWMTAVDGASGRDVAEQLGLTVAAVYLAKGRVMTRLKEQVKLLVGEE' A
#
# COMPACT_ATOMS: atom_id res chain seq x y z
N TRP A 1 9.57 -21.62 4.25
CA TRP A 1 8.48 -21.95 3.31
C TRP A 1 7.38 -20.90 3.41
N ASP A 2 6.99 -20.50 4.63
CA ASP A 2 5.94 -19.47 4.84
C ASP A 2 6.28 -18.08 4.27
N ALA A 3 7.54 -17.63 4.39
CA ALA A 3 7.93 -16.28 3.93
C ALA A 3 7.79 -16.06 2.40
N ASP A 4 8.01 -17.10 1.58
CA ASP A 4 7.83 -17.02 0.13
C ASP A 4 6.34 -16.98 -0.23
N TYR A 5 5.51 -17.75 0.48
CA TYR A 5 4.06 -17.71 0.35
C TYR A 5 3.48 -16.35 0.73
N GLU A 6 3.87 -15.79 1.87
CA GLU A 6 3.44 -14.45 2.33
C GLU A 6 3.85 -13.35 1.35
N ARG A 7 5.08 -13.41 0.81
CA ARG A 7 5.53 -12.48 -0.24
C ARG A 7 4.68 -12.59 -1.49
N GLN A 8 4.43 -13.80 -1.97
CA GLN A 8 3.66 -14.01 -3.19
C GLN A 8 2.21 -13.55 -3.02
N LEU A 9 1.62 -13.80 -1.84
CA LEU A 9 0.30 -13.33 -1.46
C LEU A 9 0.23 -11.80 -1.41
N PHE A 10 1.22 -11.16 -0.77
CA PHE A 10 1.33 -9.71 -0.74
C PHE A 10 1.44 -9.12 -2.15
N HIS A 11 2.32 -9.68 -3.00
CA HIS A 11 2.48 -9.20 -4.37
C HIS A 11 1.19 -9.32 -5.20
N PHE A 12 0.46 -10.42 -5.04
CA PHE A 12 -0.81 -10.61 -5.72
C PHE A 12 -1.88 -9.63 -5.24
N ALA A 13 -2.05 -9.50 -3.92
CA ALA A 13 -2.96 -8.52 -3.32
C ALA A 13 -2.61 -7.08 -3.73
N ALA A 14 -1.32 -6.73 -3.71
CA ALA A 14 -0.82 -5.43 -4.13
C ALA A 14 -1.15 -5.10 -5.58
N ASN A 15 -1.04 -6.07 -6.49
CA ASN A 15 -1.35 -5.86 -7.90
C ASN A 15 -2.84 -5.55 -8.13
N ILE A 16 -3.72 -6.21 -7.38
CA ILE A 16 -5.17 -5.95 -7.43
C ILE A 16 -5.46 -4.57 -6.83
N VAL A 17 -5.00 -4.33 -5.60
CA VAL A 17 -5.32 -3.12 -4.84
C VAL A 17 -4.76 -1.86 -5.52
N LYS A 18 -3.62 -1.95 -6.22
CA LYS A 18 -3.07 -0.82 -6.98
C LYS A 18 -4.09 -0.21 -7.96
N GLN A 19 -4.99 -1.02 -8.52
CA GLN A 19 -5.97 -0.54 -9.50
C GLN A 19 -7.12 0.28 -8.86
N ASP A 20 -7.32 0.18 -7.54
CA ASP A 20 -8.37 0.89 -6.81
C ASP A 20 -7.97 2.34 -6.44
N PHE A 21 -6.73 2.73 -6.70
CA PHE A 21 -6.16 4.00 -6.25
C PHE A 21 -5.53 4.80 -7.38
N THR A 22 -5.48 6.12 -7.21
CA THR A 22 -4.69 6.98 -8.10
C THR A 22 -3.21 6.67 -7.96
N GLU A 23 -2.44 6.93 -9.02
CA GLU A 23 -1.00 6.68 -9.01
C GLU A 23 -0.28 7.44 -7.90
N ALA A 24 -0.68 8.69 -7.60
CA ALA A 24 -0.12 9.46 -6.50
C ALA A 24 -0.38 8.80 -5.13
N THR A 25 -1.59 8.28 -4.90
CA THR A 25 -1.96 7.58 -3.66
C THR A 25 -1.18 6.27 -3.52
N TRP A 26 -1.07 5.51 -4.61
CA TRP A 26 -0.29 4.27 -4.64
C TRP A 26 1.20 4.52 -4.38
N ARG A 27 1.80 5.51 -5.05
CA ARG A 27 3.21 5.88 -4.85
C ARG A 27 3.46 6.37 -3.42
N ALA A 28 2.56 7.18 -2.86
CA ALA A 28 2.67 7.63 -1.48
C ALA A 28 2.66 6.46 -0.49
N PHE A 29 1.78 5.49 -0.69
CA PHE A 29 1.79 4.26 0.10
C PHE A 29 3.11 3.49 -0.08
N TRP A 30 3.50 3.19 -1.31
CA TRP A 30 4.67 2.35 -1.60
C TRP A 30 5.95 2.93 -0.99
N MET A 31 6.20 4.22 -1.21
CA MET A 31 7.39 4.89 -0.70
C MET A 31 7.43 4.91 0.83
N THR A 32 6.28 5.05 1.50
CA THR A 32 6.24 5.13 2.97
C THR A 32 6.10 3.79 3.69
N ALA A 33 5.60 2.75 3.03
CA ALA A 33 5.34 1.44 3.63
C ALA A 33 6.33 0.37 3.19
N VAL A 34 6.80 0.45 1.95
CA VAL A 34 7.74 -0.52 1.35
C VAL A 34 9.16 0.03 1.32
N ASP A 35 9.34 1.27 0.83
CA ASP A 35 10.69 1.87 0.72
C ASP A 35 11.18 2.55 2.02
N GLY A 36 10.28 2.74 3.00
CA GLY A 36 10.62 3.32 4.31
C GLY A 36 10.89 4.83 4.31
N ALA A 37 10.53 5.54 3.24
CA ALA A 37 10.69 6.99 3.14
C ALA A 37 9.79 7.74 4.14
N SER A 38 10.25 8.92 4.58
CA SER A 38 9.47 9.74 5.49
C SER A 38 8.25 10.35 4.79
N GLY A 39 7.15 10.55 5.54
CA GLY A 39 5.96 11.19 4.97
C GLY A 39 6.20 12.61 4.46
N ARG A 40 7.24 13.29 4.97
CA ARG A 40 7.65 14.63 4.53
C ARG A 40 8.32 14.57 3.15
N ASP A 41 9.30 13.70 2.98
CA ASP A 41 10.04 13.59 1.71
C ASP A 41 9.11 13.14 0.59
N VAL A 42 8.21 12.20 0.90
CA VAL A 42 7.18 11.72 -0.04
C VAL A 42 6.20 12.83 -0.40
N ALA A 43 5.78 13.64 0.57
CA ALA A 43 4.89 14.77 0.32
C ALA A 43 5.54 15.79 -0.62
N GLU A 44 6.80 16.15 -0.37
CA GLU A 44 7.56 17.05 -1.24
C GLU A 44 7.74 16.48 -2.65
N GLN A 45 8.14 15.20 -2.75
CA GLN A 45 8.40 14.56 -4.04
C GLN A 45 7.14 14.37 -4.90
N LEU A 46 5.98 14.14 -4.27
CA LEU A 46 4.71 13.90 -4.97
C LEU A 46 3.82 15.14 -5.07
N GLY A 47 4.24 16.29 -4.53
CA GLY A 47 3.43 17.51 -4.49
C GLY A 47 2.16 17.37 -3.63
N LEU A 48 2.22 16.55 -2.57
CA LEU A 48 1.13 16.28 -1.64
C LEU A 48 1.36 17.00 -0.31
N THR A 49 0.32 17.05 0.53
CA THR A 49 0.51 17.38 1.94
C THR A 49 0.95 16.13 2.71
N VAL A 50 1.70 16.31 3.79
CA VAL A 50 2.08 15.20 4.70
C VAL A 50 0.84 14.46 5.22
N ALA A 51 -0.25 15.18 5.50
CA ALA A 51 -1.52 14.59 5.89
C ALA A 51 -2.12 13.70 4.79
N ALA A 52 -2.07 14.14 3.53
CA ALA A 52 -2.54 13.34 2.39
C ALA A 52 -1.70 12.07 2.20
N VAL A 53 -0.39 12.11 2.46
CA VAL A 53 0.49 10.93 2.42
C VAL A 53 0.07 9.90 3.47
N TYR A 54 -0.16 10.32 4.73
CA TYR A 54 -0.60 9.40 5.77
C TYR A 54 -2.00 8.84 5.52
N LEU A 55 -2.91 9.66 4.97
CA LEU A 55 -4.24 9.21 4.58
C LEU A 55 -4.18 8.17 3.44
N ALA A 56 -3.34 8.41 2.43
CA ALA A 56 -3.08 7.47 1.36
C ALA A 56 -2.55 6.13 1.91
N LYS A 57 -1.52 6.19 2.77
CA LYS A 57 -0.95 4.99 3.42
C LYS A 57 -2.02 4.20 4.17
N GLY A 58 -2.85 4.85 4.98
CA GLY A 58 -3.91 4.20 5.74
C GLY A 58 -4.95 3.53 4.84
N ARG A 59 -5.44 4.22 3.81
CA ARG A 59 -6.44 3.68 2.88
C ARG A 59 -5.93 2.46 2.11
N VAL A 60 -4.71 2.53 1.59
CA VAL A 60 -4.11 1.40 0.86
C VAL A 60 -3.86 0.22 1.80
N MET A 61 -3.38 0.46 3.02
CA MET A 61 -3.17 -0.62 4.01
C MET A 61 -4.48 -1.32 4.41
N THR A 62 -5.57 -0.59 4.61
CA THR A 62 -6.88 -1.19 4.91
C THR A 62 -7.34 -2.08 3.76
N ARG A 63 -7.31 -1.55 2.53
CA ARG A 63 -7.74 -2.29 1.34
C ARG A 63 -6.86 -3.52 1.05
N LEU A 64 -5.55 -3.42 1.29
CA LEU A 64 -4.62 -4.56 1.21
C LEU A 64 -4.98 -5.67 2.20
N LYS A 65 -5.27 -5.32 3.46
CA LYS A 65 -5.67 -6.31 4.48
C LYS A 65 -6.97 -7.01 4.08
N GLU A 66 -7.97 -6.26 3.59
CA GLU A 66 -9.22 -6.82 3.08
C GLU A 66 -8.95 -7.77 1.90
N GLN A 67 -8.10 -7.36 0.96
CA GLN A 67 -7.78 -8.19 -0.20
C GLN A 67 -7.05 -9.48 0.19
N VAL A 68 -6.12 -9.41 1.16
CA VAL A 68 -5.42 -10.60 1.67
C VAL A 68 -6.40 -11.57 2.33
N LYS A 69 -7.32 -11.09 3.17
CA LYS A 69 -8.37 -11.92 3.79
C LYS A 69 -9.20 -12.68 2.75
N LEU A 70 -9.65 -11.97 1.71
CA LEU A 70 -10.39 -12.58 0.60
C LEU A 70 -9.60 -13.67 -0.12
N LEU A 71 -8.28 -13.49 -0.30
CA LEU A 71 -7.42 -14.47 -0.97
C LEU A 71 -7.12 -15.70 -0.12
N VAL A 72 -7.07 -15.54 1.20
CA VAL A 72 -6.88 -16.64 2.16
C VAL A 72 -8.19 -17.38 2.45
N GLY A 73 -9.34 -16.79 2.10
CA GLY A 73 -10.67 -17.37 2.33
C GLY A 73 -11.18 -17.17 3.75
N GLU A 74 -10.66 -16.17 4.48
CA GLU A 74 -11.17 -15.73 5.78
C GLU A 74 -12.23 -14.65 5.55
N GLU A 75 -13.52 -15.04 5.52
CA GLU A 75 -14.64 -14.09 5.57
C GLU A 75 -14.96 -13.64 7.01
#